data_AF-A0A2N2CLV4-F1
#
_entry.id   AF-A0A2N2CLV4-F1
#
_cell.length_a   1.000
_cell.length_b   1.000
_cell.length_c   1.000
_cell.angle_alpha   90.00
_cell.angle_beta   90.00
_cell.angle_gamma   90.00
#
_symmetry.space_group_name_H-M   'P 1'
#
loop_
_entity.id
_entity.type
_entity.pdbx_description
1 polymer ?
#
loop_
_entity_poly.entity_id
_entity_poly.type
_entity_poly.pdbx_seq_one_letter_code
_entity_poly.pdbx_strand_id
1 'polypeptide(L)'
;VRKHALEITAENPETTWEEATARIFGVQPGTFMSGVNLMVYASAWEDQTDITDLFTYYNGYSYGRESYGKRAYTELQNSLKTVDITYDKVMTDEHDLLGCCCYFGNYGGMTAAARELSNKDIKTYYGDTREVTNVEVRTLSEEINRVVRGKLLNPKWIEGQKRHGYKGAGDISKRVGRVYGWEATTEEVDDWIFDEITKTFIIDAENRAFFRDNNPWALEEMSRRLLEAYQRGLWQPEDGMIEEIQDSYLELEGFLEEDMGSDTGEFQGSAIEIIKADEFEEFRKTMSQLHGAKKRK
;
A
#
# COMPACT_ATOMS: atom_id res chain seq x y z
N VAL A 1 -25.04 0.71 13.91
CA VAL A 1 -24.47 -0.02 15.07
C VAL A 1 -25.43 -1.09 15.62
N ARG A 2 -26.55 -0.74 16.29
CA ARG A 2 -27.46 -1.74 16.92
C ARG A 2 -27.93 -2.85 15.96
N LYS A 3 -28.33 -2.49 14.74
CA LYS A 3 -28.73 -3.44 13.68
C LYS A 3 -27.67 -4.53 13.48
N HIS A 4 -26.43 -4.14 13.14
CA HIS A 4 -25.34 -5.09 12.86
C HIS A 4 -24.97 -5.94 14.07
N ALA A 5 -24.99 -5.39 15.28
CA ALA A 5 -24.72 -6.16 16.49
C ALA A 5 -25.77 -7.27 16.71
N LEU A 6 -27.06 -6.97 16.49
CA LEU A 6 -28.13 -7.95 16.59
C LEU A 6 -28.03 -9.03 15.51
N GLU A 7 -27.70 -8.64 14.27
CA GLU A 7 -27.48 -9.58 13.16
C GLU A 7 -26.31 -10.54 13.48
N ILE A 8 -25.18 -10.03 13.98
CA ILE A 8 -24.03 -10.86 14.39
C ILE A 8 -24.43 -11.87 15.48
N THR A 9 -25.13 -11.42 16.53
CA THR A 9 -25.57 -12.33 17.61
C THR A 9 -26.62 -13.33 17.16
N ALA A 10 -27.43 -12.99 16.15
CA ALA A 10 -28.43 -13.91 15.59
C ALA A 10 -27.77 -14.98 14.71
N GLU A 11 -26.72 -14.62 13.96
CA GLU A 11 -25.96 -15.58 13.14
C GLU A 11 -25.09 -16.53 13.97
N ASN A 12 -24.55 -16.06 15.08
CA ASN A 12 -23.77 -16.87 16.00
C ASN A 12 -24.14 -16.54 17.47
N PRO A 13 -25.06 -17.31 18.07
CA PRO A 13 -25.51 -17.11 19.45
C PRO A 13 -24.43 -17.22 20.54
N GLU A 14 -23.27 -17.80 20.22
CA GLU A 14 -22.12 -17.85 21.14
C GLU A 14 -21.36 -16.52 21.21
N THR A 15 -21.58 -15.62 20.23
CA THR A 15 -20.94 -14.30 20.21
C THR A 15 -21.46 -13.46 21.36
N THR A 16 -20.56 -13.02 22.23
CA THR A 16 -20.93 -12.13 23.34
C THR A 16 -21.39 -10.76 22.81
N TRP A 17 -22.12 -10.01 23.64
CA TRP A 17 -22.50 -8.64 23.29
C TRP A 17 -21.27 -7.73 23.09
N GLU A 18 -20.19 -7.96 23.85
CA GLU A 18 -18.93 -7.23 23.70
C GLU A 18 -18.31 -7.50 22.32
N GLU A 19 -18.20 -8.76 21.90
CA GLU A 19 -17.66 -9.15 20.59
C GLU A 19 -18.53 -8.62 19.43
N ALA A 20 -19.86 -8.71 19.55
CA ALA A 20 -20.78 -8.18 18.53
C ALA A 20 -20.71 -6.65 18.37
N THR A 21 -20.30 -5.94 19.44
CA THR A 21 -20.20 -4.47 19.47
C THR A 21 -18.77 -3.95 19.36
N ALA A 22 -17.76 -4.81 19.20
CA ALA A 22 -16.37 -4.42 18.99
C ALA A 22 -16.20 -3.58 17.71
N ARG A 23 -15.70 -2.35 17.84
CA ARG A 23 -15.50 -1.41 16.71
C ARG A 23 -14.17 -0.67 16.72
N ILE A 24 -13.38 -0.83 17.77
CA ILE A 24 -12.04 -0.25 17.88
C ILE A 24 -11.07 -1.41 17.75
N PHE A 25 -10.31 -1.39 16.67
CA PHE A 25 -9.34 -2.42 16.34
C PHE A 25 -7.97 -1.78 16.16
N GLY A 26 -6.93 -2.58 16.33
CA GLY A 26 -5.56 -2.14 16.11
C GLY A 26 -4.62 -3.33 16.13
N VAL A 27 -3.34 -2.99 16.11
CA VAL A 27 -2.28 -4.00 16.14
C VAL A 27 -2.22 -4.73 17.47
N GLN A 28 -1.57 -5.89 17.48
CA GLN A 28 -1.26 -6.63 18.70
C GLN A 28 -0.55 -5.72 19.74
N PRO A 29 -0.85 -5.85 21.05
CA PRO A 29 -0.10 -5.12 22.06
C PRO A 29 1.41 -5.35 21.93
N GLY A 30 2.16 -4.25 21.82
CA GLY A 30 3.62 -4.27 21.68
C GLY A 30 4.13 -4.33 20.23
N THR A 31 3.24 -4.32 19.23
CA THR A 31 3.61 -4.29 17.80
C THR A 31 3.14 -3.00 17.13
N PHE A 32 3.54 -2.78 15.87
CA PHE A 32 3.25 -1.59 15.08
C PHE A 32 3.07 -1.94 13.61
N MET A 33 2.42 -1.04 12.86
CA MET A 33 2.13 -1.15 11.42
C MET A 33 1.12 -2.26 11.07
N SER A 34 0.46 -2.13 9.92
CA SER A 34 -0.55 -3.09 9.49
C SER A 34 0.04 -4.37 8.86
N GLY A 35 1.35 -4.41 8.60
CA GLY A 35 2.03 -5.47 7.85
C GLY A 35 1.92 -5.33 6.33
N VAL A 36 0.80 -4.80 5.82
CA VAL A 36 0.51 -4.66 4.38
C VAL A 36 1.60 -3.89 3.64
N ASN A 37 2.11 -2.80 4.22
CA ASN A 37 3.16 -2.01 3.58
C ASN A 37 4.46 -2.81 3.36
N LEU A 38 4.82 -3.71 4.28
CA LEU A 38 6.03 -4.53 4.16
C LEU A 38 5.83 -5.60 3.09
N MET A 39 4.64 -6.23 3.08
CA MET A 39 4.27 -7.23 2.09
C MET A 39 4.29 -6.67 0.66
N VAL A 40 3.72 -5.47 0.47
CA VAL A 40 3.75 -4.77 -0.82
C VAL A 40 5.19 -4.48 -1.26
N TYR A 41 6.04 -3.95 -0.38
CA TYR A 41 7.43 -3.64 -0.74
C TYR A 41 8.29 -4.89 -1.02
N ALA A 42 8.00 -5.99 -0.33
CA ALA A 42 8.63 -7.28 -0.56
C ALA A 42 8.07 -8.04 -1.77
N SER A 43 7.05 -7.52 -2.45
CA SER A 43 6.31 -8.24 -3.52
C SER A 43 5.74 -9.59 -3.07
N ALA A 44 5.55 -9.77 -1.75
CA ALA A 44 5.23 -11.05 -1.14
C ALA A 44 3.71 -11.29 -1.08
N TRP A 45 3.03 -11.11 -2.22
CA TRP A 45 1.59 -11.27 -2.37
C TRP A 45 1.24 -11.66 -3.81
N GLU A 46 0.18 -12.44 -3.98
CA GLU A 46 -0.36 -12.88 -5.28
C GLU A 46 -1.69 -12.18 -5.59
N ASP A 47 -2.59 -12.11 -4.61
CA ASP A 47 -3.93 -11.53 -4.79
C ASP A 47 -4.44 -10.77 -3.55
N GLN A 48 -5.66 -10.22 -3.64
CA GLN A 48 -6.29 -9.43 -2.57
C GLN A 48 -6.59 -10.25 -1.30
N THR A 49 -6.64 -11.58 -1.40
CA THR A 49 -6.79 -12.47 -0.23
C THR A 49 -5.59 -12.37 0.68
N ASP A 50 -4.37 -12.33 0.13
CA ASP A 50 -3.13 -12.21 0.91
C ASP A 50 -3.11 -10.89 1.69
N ILE A 51 -3.49 -9.78 1.05
CA ILE A 51 -3.62 -8.46 1.68
C ILE A 51 -4.64 -8.52 2.82
N THR A 52 -5.80 -9.13 2.56
CA THR A 52 -6.92 -9.24 3.52
C THR A 52 -6.55 -10.07 4.74
N ASP A 53 -5.89 -11.22 4.52
CA ASP A 53 -5.46 -12.14 5.57
C ASP A 53 -4.39 -11.50 6.45
N LEU A 54 -3.38 -10.88 5.84
CA LEU A 54 -2.32 -10.19 6.57
C LEU A 54 -2.87 -9.00 7.37
N PHE A 55 -3.73 -8.19 6.75
CA PHE A 55 -4.37 -7.07 7.42
C PHE A 55 -5.19 -7.55 8.62
N THR A 56 -5.99 -8.60 8.46
CA THR A 56 -6.80 -9.17 9.55
C THR A 56 -5.92 -9.74 10.66
N TYR A 57 -4.83 -10.42 10.31
CA TYR A 57 -3.91 -11.02 11.28
C TYR A 57 -3.25 -9.98 12.18
N TYR A 58 -2.70 -8.93 11.58
CA TYR A 58 -1.98 -7.92 12.34
C TYR A 58 -2.92 -6.95 13.06
N ASN A 59 -4.07 -6.61 12.48
CA ASN A 59 -4.96 -5.55 13.00
C ASN A 59 -6.21 -6.07 13.71
N GLY A 60 -6.44 -7.38 13.75
CA GLY A 60 -7.61 -7.95 14.41
C GLY A 60 -7.42 -8.15 15.90
N TYR A 61 -7.05 -7.08 16.61
CA TYR A 61 -7.04 -7.02 18.07
C TYR A 61 -8.00 -5.92 18.51
N SER A 62 -8.98 -6.28 19.35
CA SER A 62 -9.99 -5.34 19.82
C SER A 62 -9.52 -4.55 21.04
N TYR A 63 -9.92 -3.28 21.08
CA TYR A 63 -9.67 -2.39 22.20
C TYR A 63 -10.98 -1.78 22.68
N GLY A 64 -11.11 -1.54 23.98
CA GLY A 64 -12.35 -1.07 24.59
C GLY A 64 -12.21 -0.93 26.10
N ARG A 65 -13.36 -0.81 26.77
CA ARG A 65 -13.39 -0.63 28.23
C ARG A 65 -12.88 -1.85 28.98
N GLU A 66 -13.20 -3.05 28.47
CA GLU A 66 -12.90 -4.35 29.09
C GLU A 66 -11.94 -5.21 28.25
N SER A 67 -11.58 -4.75 27.04
CA SER A 67 -10.64 -5.41 26.12
C SER A 67 -9.44 -4.50 25.83
N TYR A 68 -8.23 -4.99 26.03
CA TYR A 68 -6.98 -4.24 25.83
C TYR A 68 -6.06 -4.98 24.86
N GLY A 69 -6.54 -5.19 23.63
CA GLY A 69 -5.83 -5.95 22.60
C GLY A 69 -6.12 -7.45 22.68
N LYS A 70 -7.36 -7.84 22.96
CA LYS A 70 -7.80 -9.23 22.82
C LYS A 70 -7.87 -9.57 21.33
N ARG A 71 -7.34 -10.73 20.94
CA ARG A 71 -7.47 -11.26 19.56
C ARG A 71 -8.95 -11.34 19.17
N ALA A 72 -9.29 -10.73 18.03
CA ALA A 72 -10.65 -10.45 17.58
C ALA A 72 -10.77 -10.47 16.04
N TYR A 73 -10.19 -11.49 15.40
CA TYR A 73 -10.12 -11.62 13.95
C TYR A 73 -11.52 -11.72 13.30
N THR A 74 -12.40 -12.54 13.89
CA THR A 74 -13.77 -12.74 13.40
C THR A 74 -14.59 -11.45 13.52
N GLU A 75 -14.42 -10.72 14.62
CA GLU A 75 -15.11 -9.46 14.91
C GLU A 75 -14.67 -8.35 13.95
N LEU A 76 -13.37 -8.29 13.63
CA LEU A 76 -12.85 -7.39 12.59
C LEU A 76 -13.45 -7.74 11.23
N GLN A 77 -13.40 -9.01 10.80
CA GLN A 77 -13.98 -9.44 9.52
C GLN A 77 -15.49 -9.15 9.44
N ASN A 78 -16.24 -9.39 10.52
CA ASN A 78 -17.66 -9.07 10.59
C ASN A 78 -17.91 -7.56 10.46
N SER A 79 -17.05 -6.73 11.04
CA SER A 79 -17.14 -5.27 10.88
C SER A 79 -16.84 -4.85 9.44
N LEU A 80 -15.77 -5.37 8.84
CA LEU A 80 -15.33 -5.07 7.47
C LEU A 80 -16.39 -5.43 6.42
N LYS A 81 -17.12 -6.54 6.59
CA LYS A 81 -18.25 -6.93 5.71
C LYS A 81 -19.37 -5.88 5.65
N THR A 82 -19.50 -5.06 6.70
CA THR A 82 -20.54 -4.03 6.81
C THR A 82 -20.07 -2.63 6.41
N VAL A 83 -18.81 -2.49 6.01
CA VAL A 83 -18.28 -1.23 5.49
C VAL A 83 -18.97 -0.92 4.16
N ASP A 84 -19.33 0.35 3.98
CA ASP A 84 -19.80 0.89 2.69
C ASP A 84 -18.88 2.05 2.22
N ILE A 85 -18.15 2.66 3.17
CA ILE A 85 -17.22 3.78 2.94
C ILE A 85 -15.98 3.57 3.80
N THR A 86 -14.81 3.80 3.22
CA THR A 86 -13.54 3.91 3.94
C THR A 86 -13.00 5.34 3.86
N TYR A 87 -12.37 5.82 4.93
CA TYR A 87 -11.99 7.23 5.07
C TYR A 87 -10.71 7.41 5.87
N ASP A 88 -9.87 8.34 5.43
CA ASP A 88 -8.75 8.91 6.19
C ASP A 88 -8.63 10.42 5.90
N LYS A 89 -7.67 11.11 6.51
CA LYS A 89 -7.51 12.56 6.37
C LYS A 89 -6.07 13.04 6.49
N VAL A 90 -5.79 14.17 5.86
CA VAL A 90 -4.58 14.96 6.09
C VAL A 90 -4.88 16.13 7.03
N MET A 91 -3.92 16.42 7.91
CA MET A 91 -4.03 17.45 8.95
C MET A 91 -2.90 18.50 8.89
N THR A 92 -1.95 18.35 7.96
CA THR A 92 -0.74 19.18 7.85
C THR A 92 -0.36 19.39 6.37
N ASP A 93 0.22 20.53 6.02
CA ASP A 93 0.82 20.75 4.68
C ASP A 93 2.15 20.00 4.47
N GLU A 94 2.87 19.75 5.57
CA GLU A 94 4.17 19.08 5.57
C GLU A 94 4.08 17.63 5.08
N HIS A 95 2.93 16.99 5.29
CA HIS A 95 2.70 15.60 4.93
C HIS A 95 1.50 15.40 4.02
N ASP A 96 1.48 14.28 3.30
CA ASP A 96 0.41 13.89 2.38
C ASP A 96 0.33 12.36 2.32
N LEU A 97 -0.67 11.82 1.61
CA LEU A 97 -0.89 10.37 1.49
C LEU A 97 0.25 9.62 0.79
N LEU A 98 1.14 10.32 0.07
CA LEU A 98 2.37 9.76 -0.50
C LEU A 98 3.59 10.04 0.40
N GLY A 99 3.40 10.63 1.57
CA GLY A 99 4.48 10.97 2.50
C GLY A 99 4.97 9.79 3.35
N CYS A 100 4.14 8.78 3.58
CA CYS A 100 4.46 7.61 4.38
C CYS A 100 3.75 6.35 3.87
N CYS A 101 4.41 5.20 3.94
CA CYS A 101 3.81 3.92 3.55
C CYS A 101 2.69 3.46 4.50
N CYS A 102 2.65 4.01 5.72
CA CYS A 102 1.61 3.67 6.69
C CYS A 102 0.20 4.03 6.20
N TYR A 103 0.04 5.01 5.31
CA TYR A 103 -1.29 5.38 4.81
C TYR A 103 -1.88 4.28 3.92
N PHE A 104 -1.22 3.91 2.82
CA PHE A 104 -1.71 2.81 1.98
C PHE A 104 -1.69 1.48 2.76
N GLY A 105 -0.73 1.29 3.68
CA GLY A 105 -0.68 0.09 4.51
C GLY A 105 -1.91 -0.06 5.41
N ASN A 106 -2.38 1.00 6.06
CA ASN A 106 -3.54 0.92 6.96
C ASN A 106 -4.84 1.20 6.22
N TYR A 107 -4.96 2.36 5.57
CA TYR A 107 -6.18 2.78 4.88
C TYR A 107 -6.41 1.93 3.63
N GLY A 108 -5.37 1.73 2.81
CA GLY A 108 -5.46 0.83 1.65
C GLY A 108 -5.71 -0.62 2.07
N GLY A 109 -4.93 -1.16 3.01
CA GLY A 109 -5.14 -2.52 3.53
C GLY A 109 -6.54 -2.77 4.09
N MET A 110 -7.11 -1.79 4.81
CA MET A 110 -8.50 -1.85 5.27
C MET A 110 -9.52 -1.84 4.12
N THR A 111 -9.24 -1.06 3.08
CA THR A 111 -10.10 -0.95 1.89
C THR A 111 -10.09 -2.25 1.08
N ALA A 112 -8.92 -2.82 0.80
CA ALA A 112 -8.76 -4.13 0.21
C ALA A 112 -9.53 -5.21 1.00
N ALA A 113 -9.31 -5.27 2.32
CA ALA A 113 -9.98 -6.24 3.18
C ALA A 113 -11.51 -6.07 3.21
N ALA A 114 -12.01 -4.83 3.22
CA ALA A 114 -13.44 -4.55 3.15
C ALA A 114 -14.06 -4.99 1.82
N ARG A 115 -13.41 -4.70 0.69
CA ARG A 115 -13.87 -5.10 -0.64
C ARG A 115 -13.88 -6.62 -0.79
N GLU A 116 -12.78 -7.29 -0.47
CA GLU A 116 -12.63 -8.74 -0.56
C GLU A 116 -13.65 -9.48 0.33
N LEU A 117 -13.83 -9.05 1.58
CA LEU A 117 -14.74 -9.75 2.51
C LEU A 117 -16.23 -9.51 2.21
N SER A 118 -16.58 -8.33 1.71
CA SER A 118 -17.96 -7.92 1.47
C SER A 118 -18.45 -8.19 0.05
N ASN A 119 -17.53 -8.30 -0.92
CA ASN A 119 -17.79 -8.32 -2.35
C ASN A 119 -18.68 -7.14 -2.80
N LYS A 120 -18.43 -5.95 -2.24
CA LYS A 120 -19.12 -4.71 -2.57
C LYS A 120 -18.16 -3.71 -3.20
N ASP A 121 -18.73 -2.82 -4.00
CA ASP A 121 -18.08 -1.57 -4.35
C ASP A 121 -18.04 -0.63 -3.13
N ILE A 122 -16.86 -0.51 -2.53
CA ILE A 122 -16.60 0.32 -1.35
C ILE A 122 -16.08 1.68 -1.80
N LYS A 123 -16.77 2.75 -1.41
CA LYS A 123 -16.39 4.12 -1.74
C LYS A 123 -15.24 4.60 -0.85
N THR A 124 -14.24 5.20 -1.46
CA THR A 124 -13.04 5.69 -0.78
C THR A 124 -13.05 7.22 -0.75
N TYR A 125 -12.86 7.81 0.43
CA TYR A 125 -12.81 9.25 0.61
C TYR A 125 -11.60 9.68 1.41
N TYR A 126 -11.06 10.85 1.09
CA TYR A 126 -9.96 11.46 1.82
C TYR A 126 -10.31 12.88 2.23
N GLY A 127 -10.17 13.18 3.51
CA GLY A 127 -10.45 14.49 4.08
C GLY A 127 -9.24 15.41 4.10
N ASP A 128 -9.45 16.66 3.75
CA ASP A 128 -8.49 17.74 3.97
C ASP A 128 -8.95 18.58 5.16
N THR A 129 -8.21 18.47 6.27
CA THR A 129 -8.50 19.16 7.53
C THR A 129 -7.38 20.10 7.97
N ARG A 130 -6.47 20.46 7.03
CA ARG A 130 -5.34 21.37 7.28
C ARG A 130 -5.84 22.75 7.68
N GLU A 131 -6.87 23.23 7.00
CA GLU A 131 -7.54 24.49 7.30
C GLU A 131 -8.86 24.23 8.04
N VAL A 132 -8.89 24.52 9.35
CA VAL A 132 -10.06 24.24 10.20
C VAL A 132 -11.33 24.98 9.76
N THR A 133 -11.18 26.11 9.05
CA THR A 133 -12.29 26.89 8.50
C THR A 133 -12.70 26.46 7.09
N ASN A 134 -11.94 25.58 6.44
CA ASN A 134 -12.20 25.08 5.09
C ASN A 134 -11.91 23.58 5.01
N VAL A 135 -12.77 22.77 5.64
CA VAL A 135 -12.69 21.31 5.57
C VAL A 135 -13.29 20.83 4.25
N GLU A 136 -12.50 20.07 3.50
CA GLU A 136 -12.93 19.50 2.22
C GLU A 136 -12.85 17.97 2.27
N VAL A 137 -13.74 17.29 1.55
CA VAL A 137 -13.73 15.83 1.41
C VAL A 137 -13.79 15.50 -0.07
N ARG A 138 -12.85 14.69 -0.53
CA ARG A 138 -12.70 14.24 -1.92
C ARG A 138 -12.76 12.73 -1.98
N THR A 139 -12.94 12.17 -3.17
CA THR A 139 -12.64 10.74 -3.36
C THR A 139 -11.13 10.50 -3.15
N LEU A 140 -10.74 9.27 -2.87
CA LEU A 140 -9.32 8.93 -2.74
C LEU A 140 -8.57 9.19 -4.05
N SER A 141 -9.13 8.79 -5.20
CA SER A 141 -8.56 9.07 -6.52
C SER A 141 -8.36 10.58 -6.76
N GLU A 142 -9.34 11.44 -6.41
CA GLU A 142 -9.21 12.90 -6.53
C GLU A 142 -8.06 13.45 -5.67
N GLU A 143 -7.88 12.94 -4.46
CA GLU A 143 -6.78 13.38 -3.58
C GLU A 143 -5.42 12.88 -4.06
N ILE A 144 -5.32 11.62 -4.54
CA ILE A 144 -4.10 11.09 -5.17
C ILE A 144 -3.70 11.98 -6.35
N ASN A 145 -4.65 12.26 -7.25
CA ASN A 145 -4.46 13.17 -8.38
C ASN A 145 -3.93 14.55 -7.92
N ARG A 146 -4.55 15.12 -6.89
CA ARG A 146 -4.15 16.44 -6.35
C ARG A 146 -2.74 16.42 -5.79
N VAL A 147 -2.38 15.39 -5.02
CA VAL A 147 -1.04 15.25 -4.40
C VAL A 147 0.03 14.98 -5.43
N VAL A 148 -0.24 14.13 -6.42
CA VAL A 148 0.68 13.83 -7.52
C VAL A 148 0.97 15.09 -8.33
N ARG A 149 -0.06 15.82 -8.77
CA ARG A 149 0.11 17.08 -9.53
C ARG A 149 0.74 18.19 -8.70
N GLY A 150 0.42 18.25 -7.41
CA GLY A 150 0.93 19.29 -6.51
C GLY A 150 2.38 19.07 -6.06
N LYS A 151 2.84 17.81 -5.99
CA LYS A 151 4.16 17.44 -5.49
C LYS A 151 4.89 16.50 -6.44
N LEU A 152 4.57 15.20 -6.48
CA LEU A 152 5.40 14.19 -7.16
C LEU A 152 5.77 14.55 -8.60
N LEU A 153 4.81 15.02 -9.40
CA LEU A 153 4.99 15.43 -10.80
C LEU A 153 5.08 16.95 -10.99
N ASN A 154 5.23 17.71 -9.90
CA ASN A 154 5.40 19.16 -9.98
C ASN A 154 6.88 19.51 -10.22
N PRO A 155 7.24 20.17 -11.34
CA PRO A 155 8.63 20.52 -11.63
C PRO A 155 9.31 21.31 -10.50
N LYS A 156 8.59 22.20 -9.80
CA LYS A 156 9.17 22.95 -8.67
C LYS A 156 9.54 22.06 -7.49
N TRP A 157 8.74 21.02 -7.26
CA TRP A 157 9.02 20.05 -6.20
C TRP A 157 10.16 19.11 -6.61
N ILE A 158 10.18 18.64 -7.86
CA ILE A 158 11.26 17.81 -8.41
C ILE A 158 12.60 18.55 -8.34
N GLU A 159 12.68 19.78 -8.85
CA GLU A 159 13.87 20.63 -8.73
C GLU A 159 14.20 20.96 -7.26
N GLY A 160 13.17 20.98 -6.41
CA GLY A 160 13.29 20.98 -4.96
C GLY A 160 14.15 19.84 -4.44
N GLN A 161 13.76 18.63 -4.78
CA GLN A 161 14.41 17.39 -4.38
C GLN A 161 15.81 17.25 -4.98
N LYS A 162 16.00 17.62 -6.26
CA LYS A 162 17.30 17.51 -6.94
C LYS A 162 18.44 18.23 -6.22
N ARG A 163 18.15 19.34 -5.52
CA ARG A 163 19.14 20.06 -4.69
C ARG A 163 19.70 19.25 -3.51
N HIS A 164 19.11 18.09 -3.20
CA HIS A 164 19.49 17.22 -2.09
C HIS A 164 20.12 15.89 -2.54
N GLY A 165 20.54 15.79 -3.82
CA GLY A 165 21.31 14.66 -4.36
C GLY A 165 20.72 13.29 -4.02
N TYR A 166 21.52 12.41 -3.42
CA TYR A 166 21.13 11.03 -3.07
C TYR A 166 19.80 10.94 -2.29
N LYS A 167 19.60 11.83 -1.31
CA LYS A 167 18.39 11.85 -0.47
C LYS A 167 17.18 12.34 -1.27
N GLY A 168 17.38 13.32 -2.14
CA GLY A 168 16.35 13.84 -3.05
C GLY A 168 15.83 12.76 -3.98
N ALA A 169 16.73 12.04 -4.64
CA ALA A 169 16.42 10.89 -5.49
C ALA A 169 15.69 9.78 -4.72
N GLY A 170 16.19 9.42 -3.54
CA GLY A 170 15.54 8.40 -2.69
C GLY A 170 14.14 8.79 -2.22
N ASP A 171 13.87 10.08 -1.99
CA ASP A 171 12.53 10.54 -1.62
C ASP A 171 11.54 10.53 -2.79
N ILE A 172 12.01 10.80 -4.01
CA ILE A 172 11.20 10.67 -5.22
C ILE A 172 10.81 9.20 -5.40
N SER A 173 11.80 8.30 -5.40
CA SER A 173 11.59 6.86 -5.54
C SER A 173 10.63 6.30 -4.50
N LYS A 174 10.77 6.70 -3.23
CA LYS A 174 9.80 6.35 -2.16
C LYS A 174 8.37 6.80 -2.45
N ARG A 175 8.18 7.98 -3.05
CA ARG A 175 6.84 8.47 -3.41
C ARG A 175 6.27 7.68 -4.58
N VAL A 176 7.07 7.34 -5.60
CA VAL A 176 6.66 6.44 -6.69
C VAL A 176 6.25 5.07 -6.15
N GLY A 177 7.05 4.45 -5.27
CA GLY A 177 6.70 3.19 -4.62
C GLY A 177 5.43 3.27 -3.76
N ARG A 178 5.04 4.46 -3.27
CA ARG A 178 3.78 4.66 -2.54
C ARG A 178 2.59 4.83 -3.48
N VAL A 179 2.78 5.38 -4.68
CA VAL A 179 1.75 5.34 -5.74
C VAL A 179 1.43 3.89 -6.08
N TYR A 180 2.46 3.06 -6.32
CA TYR A 180 2.28 1.62 -6.49
C TYR A 180 1.56 0.97 -5.30
N GLY A 181 1.93 1.31 -4.06
CA GLY A 181 1.26 0.75 -2.88
C GLY A 181 -0.20 1.16 -2.72
N TRP A 182 -0.57 2.39 -3.11
CA TRP A 182 -1.97 2.80 -3.18
C TRP A 182 -2.73 2.00 -4.23
N GLU A 183 -2.15 1.83 -5.42
CA GLU A 183 -2.81 1.07 -6.46
C GLU A 183 -3.01 -0.40 -6.08
N ALA A 184 -1.97 -1.05 -5.55
CA ALA A 184 -2.03 -2.44 -5.11
C ALA A 184 -3.10 -2.71 -4.03
N THR A 185 -3.45 -1.69 -3.23
CA THR A 185 -4.37 -1.84 -2.09
C THR A 185 -5.74 -1.20 -2.31
N THR A 186 -5.88 -0.33 -3.30
CA THR A 186 -7.12 0.44 -3.50
C THR A 186 -7.58 0.53 -4.95
N GLU A 187 -6.76 0.28 -5.96
CA GLU A 187 -7.19 0.42 -7.36
C GLU A 187 -7.81 1.82 -7.65
N GLU A 188 -7.30 2.86 -6.99
CA GLU A 188 -7.77 4.26 -7.09
C GLU A 188 -6.73 5.18 -7.77
N VAL A 189 -5.63 4.64 -8.30
CA VAL A 189 -4.59 5.39 -9.01
C VAL A 189 -4.89 5.32 -10.51
N ASP A 190 -5.09 6.48 -11.13
CA ASP A 190 -5.30 6.51 -12.58
C ASP A 190 -4.02 6.14 -13.36
N ASP A 191 -4.17 5.38 -14.46
CA ASP A 191 -3.06 4.93 -15.33
C ASP A 191 -2.13 6.07 -15.77
N TRP A 192 -2.69 7.25 -16.08
CA TRP A 192 -1.89 8.41 -16.53
C TRP A 192 -0.82 8.81 -15.52
N ILE A 193 -1.00 8.51 -14.23
CA ILE A 193 -0.03 8.81 -13.18
C ILE A 193 1.23 7.96 -13.39
N PHE A 194 1.08 6.68 -13.70
CA PHE A 194 2.21 5.79 -13.99
C PHE A 194 2.89 6.15 -15.31
N ASP A 195 2.12 6.51 -16.34
CA ASP A 195 2.66 6.99 -17.61
C ASP A 195 3.52 8.26 -17.40
N GLU A 196 3.02 9.24 -16.67
CA GLU A 196 3.74 10.49 -16.41
C GLU A 196 4.92 10.31 -15.46
N ILE A 197 4.85 9.40 -14.49
CA ILE A 197 6.01 8.99 -13.67
C ILE A 197 7.10 8.43 -14.58
N THR A 198 6.72 7.55 -15.52
CA THR A 198 7.67 6.93 -16.44
C THR A 198 8.30 7.97 -17.36
N LYS A 199 7.49 8.81 -18.01
CA LYS A 199 7.96 9.92 -18.85
C LYS A 199 8.90 10.86 -18.09
N THR A 200 8.55 11.22 -16.86
CA THR A 200 9.28 12.22 -16.07
C THR A 200 10.58 11.68 -15.48
N PHE A 201 10.60 10.46 -14.95
CA PHE A 201 11.76 9.98 -14.18
C PHE A 201 12.58 8.92 -14.89
N ILE A 202 11.98 8.19 -15.82
CA ILE A 202 12.66 7.11 -16.57
C ILE A 202 13.05 7.63 -17.94
N ILE A 203 12.13 8.19 -18.73
CA ILE A 203 12.38 8.55 -20.14
C ILE A 203 13.15 9.88 -20.26
N ASP A 204 12.78 10.89 -19.47
CA ASP A 204 13.46 12.19 -19.51
C ASP A 204 14.95 12.08 -19.17
N ALA A 205 15.80 12.48 -20.12
CA ALA A 205 17.24 12.31 -20.03
C ALA A 205 17.87 13.11 -18.88
N GLU A 206 17.32 14.27 -18.52
CA GLU A 206 17.85 15.10 -17.43
C GLU A 206 17.59 14.44 -16.08
N ASN A 207 16.37 13.99 -15.83
CA ASN A 207 16.02 13.25 -14.62
C ASN A 207 16.77 11.92 -14.55
N ARG A 208 16.85 11.16 -15.66
CA ARG A 208 17.61 9.90 -15.72
C ARG A 208 19.07 10.12 -15.34
N ALA A 209 19.72 11.14 -15.89
CA ALA A 209 21.08 11.52 -15.52
C ALA A 209 21.20 11.90 -14.05
N PHE A 210 20.26 12.68 -13.51
CA PHE A 210 20.24 13.02 -12.08
C PHE A 210 20.21 11.78 -11.20
N PHE A 211 19.34 10.80 -11.49
CA PHE A 211 19.28 9.57 -10.71
C PHE A 211 20.56 8.74 -10.85
N ARG A 212 21.05 8.53 -12.08
CA ARG A 212 22.29 7.78 -12.32
C ARG A 212 23.46 8.37 -11.51
N ASP A 213 23.61 9.69 -11.53
CA ASP A 213 24.75 10.36 -10.92
C ASP A 213 24.62 10.49 -9.38
N ASN A 214 23.40 10.41 -8.82
CA ASN A 214 23.16 10.66 -7.39
C ASN A 214 22.67 9.44 -6.60
N ASN A 215 21.86 8.57 -7.19
CA ASN A 215 21.28 7.38 -6.57
C ASN A 215 20.72 6.42 -7.64
N PRO A 216 21.57 5.62 -8.30
CA PRO A 216 21.14 4.68 -9.34
C PRO A 216 20.17 3.61 -8.82
N TRP A 217 20.30 3.19 -7.56
CA TRP A 217 19.38 2.24 -6.92
C TRP A 217 17.95 2.78 -6.78
N ALA A 218 17.78 4.10 -6.65
CA ALA A 218 16.46 4.71 -6.64
C ALA A 218 15.77 4.63 -8.01
N LEU A 219 16.54 4.70 -9.10
CA LEU A 219 16.04 4.51 -10.47
C LEU A 219 15.66 3.06 -10.71
N GLU A 220 16.52 2.12 -10.28
CA GLU A 220 16.26 0.68 -10.35
C GLU A 220 14.95 0.32 -9.66
N GLU A 221 14.77 0.77 -8.40
CA GLU A 221 13.56 0.51 -7.63
C GLU A 221 12.31 1.05 -8.32
N MET A 222 12.37 2.26 -8.90
CA MET A 222 11.23 2.84 -9.61
C MET A 222 10.88 2.01 -10.85
N SER A 223 11.86 1.66 -11.68
CA SER A 223 11.67 0.81 -12.86
C SER A 223 11.09 -0.54 -12.49
N ARG A 224 11.63 -1.19 -11.45
CA ARG A 224 11.14 -2.48 -10.94
C ARG A 224 9.69 -2.40 -10.48
N ARG A 225 9.32 -1.34 -9.75
CA ARG A 225 7.93 -1.12 -9.28
C ARG A 225 6.96 -0.85 -10.44
N LEU A 226 7.39 -0.13 -11.47
CA LEU A 226 6.59 0.13 -12.67
C LEU A 226 6.34 -1.16 -13.47
N LEU A 227 7.38 -1.97 -13.68
CA LEU A 227 7.25 -3.27 -14.33
C LEU A 227 6.35 -4.22 -13.53
N GLU A 228 6.46 -4.21 -12.20
CA GLU A 228 5.59 -5.01 -11.34
C GLU A 228 4.13 -4.55 -11.42
N ALA A 229 3.87 -3.24 -11.48
CA ALA A 229 2.52 -2.70 -11.67
C ALA A 229 1.90 -3.24 -12.97
N TYR A 230 2.67 -3.18 -14.07
CA TYR A 230 2.26 -3.72 -15.36
C TYR A 230 1.99 -5.23 -15.31
N GLN A 231 2.94 -6.02 -14.78
CA GLN A 231 2.82 -7.49 -14.70
C GLN A 231 1.62 -7.95 -13.85
N ARG A 232 1.24 -7.17 -12.84
CA ARG A 232 0.08 -7.44 -11.98
C ARG A 232 -1.24 -6.91 -12.56
N GLY A 233 -1.21 -6.21 -13.71
CA GLY A 233 -2.38 -5.59 -14.32
C GLY A 233 -2.90 -4.34 -13.59
N LEU A 234 -2.11 -3.80 -12.65
CA LEU A 234 -2.41 -2.58 -11.88
C LEU A 234 -2.20 -1.30 -12.70
N TRP A 235 -1.51 -1.40 -13.83
CA TRP A 235 -1.27 -0.29 -14.73
C TRP A 235 -1.40 -0.76 -16.18
N GLN A 236 -2.17 -0.02 -16.97
CA GLN A 236 -2.29 -0.19 -18.41
C GLN A 236 -1.48 0.90 -19.13
N PRO A 237 -0.23 0.62 -19.52
CA PRO A 237 0.69 1.60 -20.10
C PRO A 237 0.30 2.04 -21.51
N GLU A 238 0.69 3.27 -21.88
CA GLU A 238 0.74 3.70 -23.29
C GLU A 238 1.73 2.83 -24.10
N ASP A 239 1.48 2.70 -25.41
CA ASP A 239 2.33 1.92 -26.34
C ASP A 239 3.80 2.37 -26.26
N GLY A 240 4.73 1.41 -26.19
CA GLY A 240 6.17 1.67 -26.14
C GLY A 240 6.74 1.97 -24.74
N MET A 241 5.88 2.21 -23.75
CA MET A 241 6.32 2.64 -22.41
C MET A 241 7.07 1.52 -21.66
N ILE A 242 6.65 0.27 -21.83
CA ILE A 242 7.29 -0.87 -21.16
C ILE A 242 8.66 -1.16 -21.77
N GLU A 243 8.79 -1.06 -23.09
CA GLU A 243 10.07 -1.18 -23.78
C GLU A 243 11.07 -0.12 -23.27
N GLU A 244 10.64 1.13 -23.13
CA GLU A 244 11.49 2.21 -22.59
C GLU A 244 11.96 1.94 -21.14
N ILE A 245 11.08 1.37 -20.30
CA ILE A 245 11.48 0.98 -18.93
C ILE A 245 12.48 -0.16 -18.97
N GLN A 246 12.25 -1.18 -19.80
CA GLN A 246 13.15 -2.33 -19.94
C GLN A 246 14.52 -1.93 -20.46
N ASP A 247 14.58 -1.07 -21.48
CA ASP A 247 15.82 -0.55 -22.03
C ASP A 247 16.58 0.27 -20.98
N SER A 248 15.89 1.18 -20.28
CA SER A 248 16.50 1.96 -19.20
C SER A 248 16.96 1.08 -18.03
N TYR A 249 16.28 -0.03 -17.76
CA TYR A 249 16.64 -0.97 -16.70
C TYR A 249 17.90 -1.78 -17.07
N LEU A 250 17.99 -2.25 -18.32
CA LEU A 250 19.18 -2.94 -18.82
C LEU A 250 20.43 -2.04 -18.86
N GLU A 251 20.27 -0.77 -19.29
CA GLU A 251 21.34 0.23 -19.23
C GLU A 251 21.85 0.43 -17.79
N LEU A 252 20.93 0.45 -16.83
CA LEU A 252 21.24 0.65 -15.42
C LEU A 252 21.94 -0.56 -14.79
N GLU A 253 21.49 -1.79 -15.10
CA GLU A 253 22.18 -3.01 -14.65
C GLU A 253 23.62 -3.04 -15.17
N GLY A 254 23.84 -2.76 -16.45
CA GLY A 254 25.19 -2.67 -17.02
C GLY A 254 26.06 -1.64 -16.30
N PHE A 255 25.51 -0.45 -16.01
CA PHE A 255 26.22 0.58 -15.25
C PHE A 255 26.56 0.14 -13.82
N LEU A 256 25.61 -0.47 -13.10
CA LEU A 256 25.82 -0.93 -11.74
C LEU A 256 26.86 -2.05 -11.66
N GLU A 257 26.86 -2.97 -12.64
CA GLU A 257 27.87 -4.03 -12.72
C GLU A 257 29.27 -3.49 -13.01
N GLU A 258 29.40 -2.50 -13.89
CA GLU A 258 30.67 -1.86 -14.25
C GLU A 258 31.27 -1.03 -13.09
N ASP A 259 30.45 -0.24 -12.40
CA ASP A 259 30.88 0.64 -11.30
C ASP A 259 31.25 -0.16 -10.02
N MET A 260 30.67 -1.36 -9.85
CA MET A 260 30.89 -2.24 -8.68
C MET A 260 32.05 -3.25 -8.81
N GLY A 261 32.97 -3.07 -9.76
CA GLY A 261 34.04 -4.04 -10.12
C GLY A 261 34.49 -5.05 -9.04
N SER A 262 34.35 -6.35 -9.32
CA SER A 262 34.84 -7.54 -8.57
C SER A 262 34.59 -7.66 -7.05
N ASP A 263 33.90 -6.72 -6.40
CA ASP A 263 33.55 -6.86 -4.98
C ASP A 263 32.31 -7.76 -4.84
N THR A 264 32.57 -9.05 -4.68
CA THR A 264 31.57 -10.09 -4.40
C THR A 264 31.10 -10.00 -2.94
N GLY A 265 30.47 -8.89 -2.54
CA GLY A 265 29.56 -8.91 -1.40
C GLY A 265 28.41 -9.89 -1.69
N GLU A 266 27.80 -10.48 -0.66
CA GLU A 266 26.64 -11.36 -0.83
C GLU A 266 25.55 -10.61 -1.60
N PHE A 267 25.46 -10.95 -2.89
CA PHE A 267 24.59 -10.34 -3.87
C PHE A 267 23.15 -10.71 -3.51
N GLN A 268 22.37 -9.73 -3.04
CA GLN A 268 20.92 -9.84 -3.13
C GLN A 268 20.57 -9.61 -4.60
N GLY A 269 20.69 -10.68 -5.40
CA GLY A 269 20.35 -10.61 -6.81
C GLY A 269 18.89 -10.22 -7.03
N SER A 270 18.58 -9.86 -8.26
CA SER A 270 17.22 -9.52 -8.75
C SER A 270 16.17 -10.62 -8.51
N ALA A 271 16.58 -11.79 -7.99
CA ALA A 271 15.72 -12.82 -7.46
C ALA A 271 15.15 -12.37 -6.10
N ILE A 272 13.89 -11.95 -6.11
CA ILE A 272 13.09 -11.82 -4.89
C ILE A 272 12.79 -13.23 -4.41
N GLU A 273 13.45 -13.68 -3.34
CA GLU A 273 13.00 -14.85 -2.60
C GLU A 273 11.68 -14.47 -1.90
N ILE A 274 10.56 -14.87 -2.51
CA ILE A 274 9.23 -14.61 -1.96
C ILE A 274 9.04 -15.56 -0.78
N ILE A 275 9.35 -15.10 0.43
CA ILE A 275 8.95 -15.78 1.66
C ILE A 275 7.50 -15.40 1.92
N LYS A 276 6.59 -16.32 1.66
CA LYS A 276 5.16 -16.07 1.83
C LYS A 276 4.76 -16.09 3.31
N ALA A 277 3.71 -15.35 3.66
CA ALA A 277 3.17 -15.37 5.01
C ALA A 277 2.66 -16.78 5.41
N ASP A 278 2.20 -17.59 4.46
CA ASP A 278 1.74 -18.96 4.67
C ASP A 278 2.87 -19.97 4.94
N GLU A 279 4.14 -19.58 4.78
CA GLU A 279 5.31 -20.36 5.20
C GLU A 279 5.45 -20.38 6.74
N PHE A 280 4.92 -19.37 7.43
CA PHE A 280 4.88 -19.33 8.89
C PHE A 280 3.75 -20.24 9.45
N GLU A 281 4.13 -21.25 10.23
CA GLU A 281 3.18 -22.27 10.74
C GLU A 281 2.03 -21.66 11.57
N GLU A 282 2.31 -20.67 12.42
CA GLU A 282 1.28 -20.00 13.23
C GLU A 282 0.29 -19.20 12.35
N PHE A 283 0.80 -18.50 11.33
CA PHE A 283 -0.02 -17.78 10.37
C PHE A 283 -0.92 -18.74 9.60
N ARG A 284 -0.34 -19.82 9.04
CA ARG A 284 -1.08 -20.86 8.31
C ARG A 284 -2.19 -21.49 9.15
N LYS A 285 -1.89 -21.84 10.41
CA LYS A 285 -2.88 -22.39 11.34
C LYS A 285 -4.01 -21.41 11.61
N THR A 286 -3.67 -20.13 11.78
CA THR A 286 -4.64 -19.06 12.02
C THR A 286 -5.54 -18.85 10.79
N MET A 287 -4.97 -18.74 9.59
CA MET A 287 -5.76 -18.56 8.36
C MET A 287 -6.61 -19.77 8.03
N SER A 288 -6.11 -20.99 8.24
CA SER A 288 -6.91 -22.22 8.10
C SER A 288 -8.15 -22.23 9.00
N GLN A 289 -8.06 -21.68 10.21
CA GLN A 289 -9.22 -21.53 11.11
C GLN A 289 -10.21 -20.48 10.60
N LEU A 290 -9.72 -19.32 10.14
CA LEU A 290 -10.55 -18.24 9.61
C LEU A 290 -11.28 -18.65 8.32
N HIS A 291 -10.56 -19.28 7.38
CA HIS A 291 -11.12 -19.75 6.13
C HIS A 291 -11.96 -21.03 6.29
N GLY A 292 -11.61 -21.90 7.23
CA GLY A 292 -12.37 -23.11 7.56
C GLY A 292 -13.77 -22.81 8.12
N ALA A 293 -13.94 -21.68 8.81
CA ALA A 293 -15.24 -21.19 9.24
C ALA A 293 -16.14 -20.78 8.05
N LYS A 294 -15.56 -20.42 6.89
CA LYS A 294 -16.26 -20.06 5.65
C LYS A 294 -16.89 -21.28 4.94
N LYS A 295 -16.36 -22.50 5.14
CA LYS A 295 -16.84 -23.75 4.50
C LYS A 295 -17.92 -24.52 5.28
N ARG A 296 -18.28 -24.08 6.49
CA ARG A 296 -19.30 -24.72 7.34
C ARG A 296 -20.69 -24.07 7.31
N LYS A 297 -20.91 -23.10 6.42
CA LYS A 297 -22.24 -22.52 6.13
C LYS A 297 -22.75 -23.03 4.79
#